data_AF-A0A960S9L2-F1
#
_entry.id   AF-A0A960S9L2-F1
#
_cell.length_a   1.000
_cell.length_b   1.000
_cell.length_c   1.000
_cell.angle_alpha   90.00
_cell.angle_beta   90.00
_cell.angle_gamma   90.00
#
_symmetry.space_group_name_H-M   'P 1'
#
loop_
_entity.id
_entity.type
_entity.pdbx_description
1 polymer ?
#
loop_
_entity_poly.entity_id
_entity_poly.type
_entity_poly.pdbx_seq_one_letter_code
_entity_poly.pdbx_strand_id
1 'polypeptide(L)'
;MKQKKRQTEIVLDESPFAHQLADFFRRHGQSLLITGAVIVCLLVASLWLSSRETTDALADYTQAETLSTQISQGKGSVTDLIALVQERPEIAPSYDATIIRQLLVDGNATQATDWANRKFARLSDEHIPHYLSFSRISLLISQGHTQEALEKAQELLASLGDQPLLYAFTLLQIDSLNKGDTTARQAFLAAIDGNPTPPLTQQAAQIAAFTLDPTGTLLPTYLKQ
;
A
#
# COMPACT_ATOMS: atom_id res chain seq x y z
N MET A 1 -22.28 13.76 -98.04
CA MET A 1 -21.32 14.01 -96.95
C MET A 1 -21.50 12.94 -95.87
N LYS A 2 -20.54 12.02 -95.71
CA LYS A 2 -20.53 11.02 -94.62
C LYS A 2 -19.31 11.28 -93.74
N GLN A 3 -19.53 11.85 -92.55
CA GLN A 3 -18.47 12.00 -91.56
C GLN A 3 -18.21 10.65 -90.88
N LYS A 4 -17.00 10.11 -91.11
CA LYS A 4 -16.50 8.89 -90.48
C LYS A 4 -15.98 9.25 -89.09
N LYS A 5 -16.78 8.98 -88.05
CA LYS A 5 -16.34 9.08 -86.64
C LYS A 5 -15.16 8.13 -86.43
N ARG A 6 -13.98 8.67 -86.14
CA ARG A 6 -12.86 7.89 -85.61
C ARG A 6 -13.12 7.69 -84.12
N GLN A 7 -13.37 6.45 -83.72
CA GLN A 7 -13.28 6.05 -82.31
C GLN A 7 -11.80 5.95 -81.97
N THR A 8 -11.34 6.79 -81.06
CA THR A 8 -10.04 6.68 -80.41
C THR A 8 -10.19 5.64 -79.32
N GLU A 9 -9.70 4.44 -79.58
CA GLU A 9 -9.57 3.38 -78.59
C GLU A 9 -8.46 3.80 -77.63
N ILE A 10 -8.83 4.21 -76.41
CA ILE A 10 -7.87 4.47 -75.34
C ILE A 10 -7.42 3.10 -74.85
N VAL A 11 -6.31 2.63 -75.39
CA VAL A 11 -5.60 1.47 -74.86
C VAL A 11 -5.05 1.89 -73.49
N LEU A 12 -5.69 1.45 -72.41
CA LEU A 12 -5.08 1.52 -71.09
C LEU A 12 -3.88 0.59 -71.10
N ASP A 13 -2.69 1.16 -71.25
CA ASP A 13 -1.42 0.45 -71.13
C ASP A 13 -1.31 -0.06 -69.69
N GLU A 14 -1.54 -1.36 -69.48
CA GLU A 14 -1.46 -1.98 -68.16
C GLU A 14 -0.04 -1.80 -67.63
N SER A 15 0.10 -0.99 -66.56
CA SER A 15 1.41 -0.64 -66.04
C SER A 15 2.22 -1.91 -65.73
N PRO A 16 3.51 -2.00 -66.10
CA PRO A 16 4.34 -3.18 -65.87
C PRO A 16 4.41 -3.57 -64.37
N PHE A 17 4.17 -2.62 -63.47
CA PHE A 17 4.02 -2.83 -62.04
C PHE A 17 2.78 -3.68 -61.67
N ALA A 18 1.65 -3.48 -62.35
CA ALA A 18 0.43 -4.24 -62.12
C ALA A 18 0.60 -5.73 -62.48
N HIS A 19 1.28 -6.01 -63.60
CA HIS A 19 1.63 -7.39 -63.97
C HIS A 19 2.60 -8.03 -62.98
N GLN A 20 3.64 -7.31 -62.54
CA GLN A 20 4.59 -7.82 -61.52
C GLN A 20 3.90 -8.11 -60.19
N LEU A 21 2.96 -7.26 -59.76
CA LEU A 21 2.15 -7.50 -58.56
C LEU A 21 1.23 -8.71 -58.74
N ALA A 22 0.56 -8.82 -59.87
CA ALA A 22 -0.34 -9.94 -60.15
C ALA A 22 0.41 -11.28 -60.14
N ASP A 23 1.60 -11.33 -60.75
CA ASP A 23 2.45 -12.52 -60.74
C ASP A 23 3.00 -12.84 -59.35
N PHE A 24 3.35 -11.80 -58.58
CA PHE A 24 3.78 -11.96 -57.18
C PHE A 24 2.66 -12.55 -56.31
N PHE A 25 1.45 -12.00 -56.37
CA PHE A 25 0.30 -12.54 -55.63
C PHE A 25 -0.12 -13.92 -56.13
N ARG A 26 0.04 -14.23 -57.42
CA ARG A 26 -0.27 -15.55 -57.95
C ARG A 26 0.74 -16.61 -57.50
N ARG A 27 2.01 -16.24 -57.37
CA ARG A 27 3.09 -17.15 -56.93
C ARG A 27 3.19 -17.26 -55.41
N HIS A 28 2.99 -16.17 -54.68
CA HIS A 28 3.19 -16.10 -53.23
C HIS A 28 1.90 -15.94 -52.43
N GLY A 29 0.73 -15.77 -53.07
CA GLY A 29 -0.54 -15.51 -52.39
C GLY A 29 -0.92 -16.58 -51.38
N GLN A 30 -0.76 -17.86 -51.72
CA GLN A 30 -1.03 -18.95 -50.79
C GLN A 30 -0.08 -18.92 -49.57
N SER A 31 1.21 -18.63 -49.80
CA SER A 31 2.18 -18.50 -48.71
C SER A 31 1.89 -17.30 -47.82
N LEU A 32 1.50 -16.16 -48.40
CA LEU A 32 1.15 -14.94 -47.64
C LEU A 32 -0.11 -15.15 -46.81
N LEU A 33 -1.11 -15.85 -47.34
CA LEU A 33 -2.34 -16.18 -46.59
C LEU A 33 -2.04 -17.11 -45.42
N ILE A 34 -1.24 -18.17 -45.63
CA ILE A 34 -0.87 -19.10 -44.55
C ILE A 34 -0.04 -18.37 -43.49
N THR A 35 0.99 -17.63 -43.88
CA THR A 35 1.82 -16.87 -42.93
C THR A 35 0.99 -15.85 -42.16
N GLY A 36 0.10 -15.13 -42.84
CA GLY A 36 -0.84 -14.20 -42.20
C GLY A 36 -1.75 -14.90 -41.19
N ALA A 37 -2.34 -16.05 -41.56
CA ALA A 37 -3.18 -16.84 -40.67
C ALA A 37 -2.41 -17.35 -39.45
N VAL A 38 -1.17 -17.81 -39.61
CA VAL A 38 -0.30 -18.24 -38.50
C VAL A 38 -0.01 -17.09 -37.54
N ILE A 39 0.32 -15.89 -38.06
CA ILE A 39 0.56 -14.71 -37.21
C ILE A 39 -0.70 -14.34 -36.43
N VAL A 40 -1.87 -14.34 -37.07
CA VAL A 40 -3.15 -14.05 -36.41
C VAL A 40 -3.44 -15.10 -35.33
N CYS A 41 -3.24 -16.39 -35.61
CA CYS A 41 -3.41 -17.46 -34.62
C CYS A 41 -2.46 -17.29 -33.43
N LEU A 42 -1.20 -16.94 -33.68
CA LEU A 42 -0.22 -16.68 -32.61
C LEU A 42 -0.61 -15.47 -31.76
N LEU A 43 -1.09 -14.39 -32.38
CA LEU A 43 -1.58 -13.21 -31.67
C LEU A 43 -2.78 -13.56 -30.79
N VAL A 44 -3.77 -14.27 -31.33
CA VAL A 44 -4.95 -14.70 -30.58
C VAL A 44 -4.55 -15.61 -29.42
N ALA A 45 -3.68 -16.59 -29.65
CA ALA A 45 -3.18 -17.47 -28.61
C ALA A 45 -2.44 -16.69 -27.50
N SER A 46 -1.59 -15.73 -27.87
CA SER A 46 -0.87 -14.88 -26.91
C SER A 46 -1.81 -14.03 -26.07
N LEU A 47 -2.83 -13.41 -26.68
CA LEU A 47 -3.82 -12.61 -25.95
C LEU A 47 -4.65 -13.48 -25.02
N TRP A 48 -5.03 -14.68 -25.47
CA TRP A 48 -5.83 -15.60 -24.68
C TRP A 48 -5.06 -16.15 -23.47
N LEU A 49 -3.75 -16.39 -23.62
CA LEU A 49 -2.88 -16.80 -22.52
C LEU A 49 -2.73 -15.66 -21.49
N SER A 50 -2.51 -14.43 -21.96
CA SER A 50 -2.33 -13.26 -21.10
C SER A 50 -3.61 -12.89 -20.33
N SER A 51 -4.80 -13.04 -20.92
CA SER A 51 -6.06 -12.72 -20.23
C SER A 51 -6.39 -13.65 -19.07
N ARG A 52 -5.93 -14.91 -19.08
CA ARG A 52 -6.19 -15.87 -18.00
C ARG A 52 -5.56 -15.41 -16.68
N GLU A 53 -4.29 -15.00 -16.71
CA GLU A 53 -3.58 -14.53 -15.52
C GLU A 53 -4.23 -13.28 -14.91
N THR A 54 -4.68 -12.33 -15.74
CA THR A 54 -5.34 -11.12 -15.24
C THR A 54 -6.72 -11.36 -14.63
N THR A 55 -7.43 -12.39 -15.09
CA THR A 55 -8.79 -12.69 -14.61
C THR A 55 -8.72 -13.37 -13.24
N ASP A 56 -7.77 -14.29 -13.07
CA ASP A 56 -7.58 -14.99 -11.79
C ASP A 56 -7.07 -14.03 -10.71
N ALA A 57 -6.10 -13.17 -11.04
CA ALA A 57 -5.63 -12.14 -10.11
C ALA A 57 -6.75 -11.18 -9.68
N LEU A 58 -7.59 -10.72 -10.62
CA LEU A 58 -8.72 -9.85 -10.30
C LEU A 58 -9.73 -10.57 -9.40
N ALA A 59 -10.02 -11.84 -9.67
CA ALA A 59 -10.91 -12.64 -8.83
C ALA A 59 -10.36 -12.75 -7.40
N ASP A 60 -9.07 -13.04 -7.24
CA ASP A 60 -8.41 -13.16 -5.94
C ASP A 60 -8.44 -11.83 -5.16
N TYR A 61 -8.19 -10.69 -5.82
CA TYR A 61 -8.34 -9.36 -5.20
C TYR A 61 -9.77 -9.09 -4.75
N THR A 62 -10.77 -9.40 -5.59
CA THR A 62 -12.18 -9.18 -5.22
C THR A 62 -12.62 -10.08 -4.06
N GLN A 63 -12.10 -11.31 -4.01
CA GLN A 63 -12.34 -12.22 -2.89
C GLN A 63 -11.70 -11.69 -1.60
N ALA A 64 -10.44 -11.25 -1.65
CA ALA A 64 -9.74 -10.67 -0.51
C ALA A 64 -10.45 -9.42 0.02
N GLU A 65 -10.93 -8.56 -0.87
CA GLU A 65 -11.69 -7.36 -0.51
C GLU A 65 -13.02 -7.69 0.18
N THR A 66 -13.72 -8.71 -0.35
CA THR A 66 -14.96 -9.21 0.25
C THR A 66 -14.71 -9.73 1.67
N LEU A 67 -13.66 -10.53 1.86
CA LEU A 67 -13.27 -11.05 3.18
C LEU A 67 -12.88 -9.91 4.14
N SER A 68 -12.05 -8.96 3.69
CA SER A 68 -11.66 -7.77 4.46
C SER A 68 -12.87 -6.95 4.93
N THR A 69 -13.84 -6.76 4.05
CA THR A 69 -15.10 -6.07 4.36
C THR A 69 -15.92 -6.86 5.38
N GLN A 70 -16.06 -8.18 5.22
CA GLN A 70 -16.78 -9.03 6.16
C GLN A 70 -16.13 -9.03 7.55
N ILE A 71 -14.80 -9.09 7.63
CA ILE A 71 -14.03 -8.98 8.88
C ILE A 71 -14.32 -7.63 9.55
N SER A 72 -14.30 -6.54 8.79
CA SER A 72 -14.57 -5.19 9.33
C SER A 72 -16.01 -5.02 9.82
N GLN A 73 -16.96 -5.81 9.30
CA GLN A 73 -18.34 -5.88 9.78
C GLN A 73 -18.54 -6.89 10.92
N GLY A 74 -17.49 -7.57 11.38
CA GLY A 74 -17.55 -8.60 12.41
C GLY A 74 -18.23 -9.91 11.97
N LYS A 75 -18.28 -10.18 10.66
CA LYS A 75 -18.95 -11.35 10.05
C LYS A 75 -18.00 -12.32 9.35
N GLY A 76 -16.73 -11.94 9.17
CA GLY A 76 -15.74 -12.72 8.43
C GLY A 76 -14.70 -13.39 9.32
N SER A 77 -14.00 -14.38 8.78
CA SER A 77 -12.88 -15.08 9.41
C SER A 77 -11.56 -14.48 8.92
N VAL A 78 -10.70 -14.04 9.85
CA VAL A 78 -9.33 -13.60 9.50
C VAL A 78 -8.50 -14.75 8.93
N THR A 79 -8.82 -16.00 9.30
CA THR A 79 -8.12 -17.20 8.84
C THR A 79 -8.27 -17.38 7.33
N ASP A 80 -9.44 -17.09 6.76
CA ASP A 80 -9.70 -17.25 5.33
C ASP A 80 -8.92 -16.20 4.53
N LEU A 81 -8.85 -14.96 5.05
CA LEU A 81 -8.02 -13.90 4.46
C LEU A 81 -6.52 -14.23 4.57
N ILE A 82 -6.08 -14.81 5.70
CA ILE A 82 -4.69 -15.27 5.88
C ILE A 82 -4.34 -16.35 4.85
N ALA A 83 -5.21 -17.34 4.66
CA ALA A 83 -4.98 -18.42 3.70
C ALA A 83 -4.85 -17.87 2.27
N LEU A 84 -5.78 -16.99 1.86
CA LEU A 84 -5.75 -16.37 0.54
C LEU A 84 -4.47 -15.54 0.32
N VAL A 85 -4.05 -14.75 1.31
CA VAL A 85 -2.81 -13.96 1.22
C VAL A 85 -1.55 -14.85 1.20
N GLN A 86 -1.58 -16.01 1.86
CA GLN A 86 -0.47 -16.96 1.79
C GLN A 86 -0.36 -17.63 0.41
N GLU A 87 -1.49 -17.88 -0.25
CA GLU A 87 -1.55 -18.39 -1.63
C GLU A 87 -1.20 -17.34 -2.68
N ARG A 88 -1.38 -16.06 -2.35
CA ARG A 88 -1.16 -14.88 -3.20
C ARG A 88 -0.34 -13.81 -2.48
N PRO A 89 0.98 -14.01 -2.30
CA PRO A 89 1.81 -13.07 -1.54
C PRO A 89 1.83 -11.64 -2.10
N GLU A 90 1.52 -11.46 -3.38
CA GLU A 90 1.42 -10.16 -4.06
C GLU A 90 0.31 -9.26 -3.50
N ILE A 91 -0.76 -9.83 -2.93
CA ILE A 91 -1.85 -9.03 -2.35
C ILE A 91 -1.60 -8.68 -0.88
N ALA A 92 -0.58 -9.28 -0.25
CA ALA A 92 -0.29 -9.13 1.18
C ALA A 92 -0.20 -7.67 1.67
N PRO A 93 0.51 -6.75 0.97
CA PRO A 93 0.67 -5.37 1.44
C PRO A 93 -0.68 -4.64 1.66
N SER A 94 -1.68 -4.95 0.84
CA SER A 94 -3.02 -4.34 0.93
C SER A 94 -3.79 -4.81 2.16
N TYR A 95 -3.53 -6.02 2.65
CA TYR A 95 -4.37 -6.69 3.66
C TYR A 95 -3.67 -6.94 5.01
N ASP A 96 -2.34 -6.75 5.11
CA ASP A 96 -1.61 -6.96 6.37
C ASP A 96 -2.22 -6.18 7.55
N ALA A 97 -2.61 -4.92 7.33
CA ALA A 97 -3.16 -4.08 8.39
C ALA A 97 -4.48 -4.63 8.93
N THR A 98 -5.35 -5.14 8.05
CA THR A 98 -6.60 -5.79 8.43
C THR A 98 -6.32 -7.08 9.20
N ILE A 99 -5.38 -7.90 8.72
CA ILE A 99 -4.99 -9.15 9.39
C ILE A 99 -4.42 -8.86 10.79
N ILE A 100 -3.45 -7.95 10.90
CA ILE A 100 -2.83 -7.58 12.20
C ILE A 100 -3.90 -7.05 13.16
N ARG A 101 -4.74 -6.10 12.70
CA ARG A 101 -5.81 -5.53 13.52
C ARG A 101 -6.76 -6.61 14.03
N GLN A 102 -7.21 -7.51 13.15
CA GLN A 102 -8.17 -8.53 13.54
C GLN A 102 -7.54 -9.56 14.47
N LEU A 103 -6.29 -9.98 14.23
CA LEU A 103 -5.57 -10.88 15.15
C LEU A 103 -5.40 -10.27 16.54
N LEU A 104 -5.18 -8.96 16.65
CA LEU A 104 -5.14 -8.26 17.94
C LEU A 104 -6.52 -8.23 18.62
N VAL A 105 -7.60 -7.97 17.85
CA VAL A 105 -8.98 -8.03 18.36
C VAL A 105 -9.34 -9.42 18.88
N ASP A 106 -8.88 -10.46 18.19
CA ASP A 106 -9.09 -11.86 18.56
C ASP A 106 -8.17 -12.33 19.71
N GLY A 107 -7.31 -11.44 20.24
CA GLY A 107 -6.38 -11.74 21.33
C GLY A 107 -5.16 -12.58 20.90
N ASN A 108 -4.96 -12.81 19.61
CA ASN A 108 -3.85 -13.58 19.06
C ASN A 108 -2.61 -12.69 18.80
N ALA A 109 -2.08 -12.12 19.88
CA ALA A 109 -0.98 -11.16 19.82
C ALA A 109 0.29 -11.75 19.16
N THR A 110 0.59 -13.03 19.38
CA THR A 110 1.76 -13.69 18.77
C THR A 110 1.68 -13.70 17.25
N GLN A 111 0.57 -14.17 16.67
CA GLN A 111 0.44 -14.16 15.20
C GLN A 111 0.38 -12.74 14.64
N ALA A 112 -0.26 -11.80 15.35
CA ALA A 112 -0.27 -10.40 14.95
C ALA A 112 1.16 -9.83 14.85
N THR A 113 2.03 -10.23 15.76
CA THR A 113 3.45 -9.86 15.79
C THR A 113 4.21 -10.40 14.58
N ASP A 114 3.99 -11.67 14.24
CA ASP A 114 4.63 -12.30 13.07
C ASP A 114 4.20 -11.64 11.75
N TRP A 115 2.93 -11.25 11.65
CA TRP A 115 2.42 -10.47 10.51
C TRP A 115 2.99 -9.04 10.49
N ALA A 116 3.04 -8.36 11.63
CA ALA A 116 3.59 -7.02 11.74
C ALA A 116 5.08 -6.99 11.39
N ASN A 117 5.86 -7.96 11.86
CA ASN A 117 7.29 -8.07 11.55
C ASN A 117 7.54 -8.31 10.05
N ARG A 118 6.71 -9.13 9.39
CA ARG A 118 6.77 -9.30 7.93
C ARG A 118 6.48 -7.99 7.20
N LYS A 119 5.46 -7.26 7.64
CA LYS A 119 5.14 -5.93 7.09
C LYS A 119 6.31 -4.95 7.30
N PHE A 120 6.89 -4.91 8.50
CA PHE A 120 8.03 -4.03 8.81
C PHE A 120 9.27 -4.38 7.98
N ALA A 121 9.52 -5.67 7.71
CA ALA A 121 10.64 -6.10 6.87
C ALA A 121 10.48 -5.66 5.40
N ARG A 122 9.25 -5.55 4.90
CA ARG A 122 9.00 -5.00 3.55
C ARG A 122 9.16 -3.48 3.51
N LEU A 123 8.64 -2.81 4.53
CA LEU A 123 8.61 -1.35 4.59
C LEU A 123 9.95 -0.72 5.01
N SER A 124 10.92 -1.50 5.52
CA SER A 124 12.23 -0.98 5.91
C SER A 124 12.97 -0.33 4.74
N ASP A 125 12.69 -0.78 3.52
CA ASP A 125 13.34 -0.30 2.30
C ASP A 125 12.70 1.00 1.77
N GLU A 126 11.50 1.34 2.23
CA GLU A 126 10.70 2.48 1.76
C GLU A 126 11.07 3.82 2.44
N HIS A 127 12.12 3.86 3.27
CA HIS A 127 12.62 5.09 3.92
C HIS A 127 11.59 5.85 4.76
N ILE A 128 10.70 5.13 5.46
CA ILE A 128 9.69 5.70 6.38
C ILE A 128 9.96 5.32 7.87
N PRO A 129 11.16 5.63 8.42
CA PRO A 129 11.63 5.10 9.70
C PRO A 129 10.75 5.53 10.89
N HIS A 130 10.18 6.74 10.85
CA HIS A 130 9.34 7.24 11.94
C HIS A 130 7.98 6.53 11.99
N TYR A 131 7.34 6.29 10.85
CA TYR A 131 6.08 5.53 10.79
C TYR A 131 6.27 4.07 11.20
N LEU A 132 7.41 3.47 10.85
CA LEU A 132 7.76 2.13 11.33
C LEU A 132 7.93 2.09 12.84
N SER A 133 8.65 3.06 13.40
CA SER A 133 8.84 3.17 14.85
C SER A 133 7.50 3.33 15.57
N PHE A 134 6.63 4.21 15.07
CA PHE A 134 5.27 4.41 15.59
C PHE A 134 4.41 3.14 15.54
N SER A 135 4.51 2.39 14.45
CA SER A 135 3.78 1.13 14.28
C SER A 135 4.28 0.04 15.22
N ARG A 136 5.60 -0.02 15.46
CA ARG A 136 6.20 -0.93 16.45
C ARG A 136 5.77 -0.60 17.87
N ILE A 137 5.72 0.68 18.22
CA ILE A 137 5.19 1.14 19.52
C ILE A 137 3.73 0.69 19.68
N SER A 138 2.89 0.90 18.65
CA SER A 138 1.48 0.46 18.68
C SER A 138 1.34 -1.04 18.94
N LEU A 139 2.24 -1.84 18.34
CA LEU A 139 2.28 -3.28 18.55
C LEU A 139 2.67 -3.63 20.00
N LEU A 140 3.71 -3.00 20.55
CA LEU A 140 4.11 -3.20 21.95
C LEU A 140 2.98 -2.86 22.93
N ILE A 141 2.25 -1.77 22.68
CA ILE A 141 1.06 -1.40 23.46
C ILE A 141 0.02 -2.52 23.42
N SER A 142 -0.27 -3.05 22.23
CA SER A 142 -1.27 -4.11 22.06
C SER A 142 -0.88 -5.43 22.72
N GLN A 143 0.42 -5.69 22.89
CA GLN A 143 0.97 -6.85 23.58
C GLN A 143 1.03 -6.69 25.11
N GLY A 144 0.71 -5.50 25.64
CA GLY A 144 0.81 -5.20 27.07
C GLY A 144 2.23 -4.86 27.54
N HIS A 145 3.20 -4.67 26.63
CA HIS A 145 4.56 -4.21 26.96
C HIS A 145 4.58 -2.69 27.15
N THR A 146 3.78 -2.19 28.10
CA THR A 146 3.50 -0.75 28.25
C THR A 146 4.75 0.07 28.59
N GLN A 147 5.66 -0.48 29.41
CA GLN A 147 6.89 0.21 29.80
C GLN A 147 7.85 0.39 28.61
N GLU A 148 8.09 -0.68 27.86
CA GLU A 148 8.93 -0.64 26.66
C GLU A 148 8.33 0.26 25.58
N ALA A 149 7.00 0.18 25.40
CA ALA A 149 6.28 1.06 24.48
C ALA A 149 6.44 2.54 24.85
N LEU A 150 6.40 2.88 26.14
CA LEU A 150 6.56 4.23 26.63
C LEU A 150 7.98 4.76 26.33
N GLU A 151 9.01 3.97 26.65
CA GLU A 151 10.41 4.33 26.38
C GLU A 151 10.63 4.58 24.88
N LYS A 152 10.14 3.66 24.03
CA LYS A 152 10.24 3.80 22.57
C LYS A 152 9.44 4.98 22.02
N ALA A 153 8.28 5.29 22.61
CA ALA A 153 7.49 6.45 22.22
C ALA A 153 8.19 7.77 22.56
N GLN A 154 8.87 7.84 23.70
CA GLN A 154 9.68 9.01 24.08
C GLN A 154 10.90 9.17 23.17
N GLU A 155 11.59 8.07 22.82
CA GLU A 155 12.68 8.08 21.83
C GLU A 155 12.19 8.61 20.47
N LEU A 156 11.05 8.10 19.98
CA LEU A 156 10.46 8.55 18.72
C LEU A 156 10.08 10.03 18.78
N LEU A 157 9.44 10.47 19.86
CA LEU A 157 9.04 11.88 20.04
C LEU A 157 10.23 12.84 19.89
N ALA A 158 11.40 12.46 20.42
CA ALA A 158 12.63 13.24 20.29
C ALA A 158 13.18 13.30 18.86
N SER A 159 12.88 12.32 18.01
CA SER A 159 13.39 12.23 16.63
C SER A 159 12.45 12.80 15.57
N LEU A 160 11.18 13.07 15.90
CA LEU A 160 10.12 13.33 14.91
C LEU A 160 10.25 14.64 14.12
N GLY A 161 11.05 15.61 14.58
CA GLY A 161 11.23 16.91 13.89
C GLY A 161 9.88 17.56 13.51
N ASP A 162 9.78 18.06 12.27
CA ASP A 162 8.56 18.69 11.70
C ASP A 162 7.57 17.66 11.11
N GLN A 163 7.18 16.65 11.88
CA GLN A 163 6.11 15.70 11.50
C GLN A 163 4.90 15.83 12.44
N PRO A 164 4.10 16.91 12.31
CA PRO A 164 3.12 17.32 13.33
C PRO A 164 2.06 16.24 13.61
N LEU A 165 1.64 15.51 12.58
CA LEU A 165 0.64 14.45 12.74
C LEU A 165 1.19 13.26 13.54
N LEU A 166 2.39 12.79 13.19
CA LEU A 166 3.01 11.65 13.86
C LEU A 166 3.43 12.03 15.29
N TYR A 167 3.81 13.28 15.50
CA TYR A 167 4.05 13.87 16.80
C TYR A 167 2.80 13.81 17.69
N ALA A 168 1.67 14.31 17.18
CA ALA A 168 0.40 14.31 17.89
C ALA A 168 -0.06 12.89 18.26
N PHE A 169 0.08 11.92 17.34
CA PHE A 169 -0.26 10.53 17.63
C PHE A 169 0.69 9.87 18.62
N THR A 170 1.99 10.18 18.58
CA THR A 170 2.98 9.64 19.54
C THR A 170 2.71 10.17 20.95
N LEU A 171 2.33 11.45 21.08
CA LEU A 171 1.89 11.99 22.36
C LEU A 171 0.65 11.28 22.89
N LEU A 172 -0.33 11.01 22.04
CA LEU A 172 -1.55 10.29 22.43
C LEU A 172 -1.22 8.87 22.96
N GLN A 173 -0.26 8.18 22.33
CA GLN A 173 0.21 6.89 22.83
C GLN A 173 0.85 7.01 24.21
N ILE A 174 1.75 7.98 24.40
CA ILE A 174 2.39 8.25 25.71
C ILE A 174 1.34 8.54 26.79
N ASP A 175 0.34 9.37 26.50
CA ASP A 175 -0.78 9.66 27.42
C ASP A 175 -1.53 8.40 27.83
N SER A 176 -1.91 7.60 26.83
CA SER A 176 -2.66 6.36 27.04
C SER A 176 -1.91 5.35 27.91
N LEU A 177 -0.57 5.36 27.83
CA LEU A 177 0.30 4.49 28.61
C LEU A 177 0.51 5.02 30.04
N ASN A 178 0.49 6.33 30.25
CA ASN A 178 0.76 6.97 31.54
C ASN A 178 -0.46 7.11 32.48
N LYS A 179 -1.66 6.63 32.09
CA LYS A 179 -2.87 6.55 32.94
C LYS A 179 -3.29 7.86 33.65
N GLY A 180 -2.97 9.05 33.12
CA GLY A 180 -3.50 10.30 33.70
C GLY A 180 -2.86 11.63 33.29
N ASP A 181 -2.03 11.72 32.25
CA ASP A 181 -1.34 12.97 31.93
C ASP A 181 -2.11 13.80 30.88
N THR A 182 -3.05 14.61 31.37
CA THR A 182 -3.87 15.53 30.57
C THR A 182 -3.07 16.47 29.65
N THR A 183 -1.77 16.59 29.85
CA THR A 183 -0.83 17.39 29.05
C THR A 183 -0.76 16.91 27.60
N ALA A 184 -0.70 15.61 27.35
CA ALA A 184 -0.61 15.06 26.00
C ALA A 184 -1.96 15.13 25.25
N ARG A 185 -3.07 14.97 25.98
CA ARG A 185 -4.42 15.31 25.49
C ARG A 185 -4.54 16.80 25.15
N GLN A 186 -4.01 17.70 25.97
CA GLN A 186 -4.02 19.16 25.70
C GLN A 186 -3.15 19.53 24.50
N ALA A 187 -1.97 18.91 24.33
CA ALA A 187 -1.11 19.09 23.17
C ALA A 187 -1.75 18.56 21.87
N PHE A 188 -2.46 17.43 21.93
CA PHE A 188 -3.25 16.91 20.81
C PHE A 188 -4.38 17.86 20.41
N LEU A 189 -5.12 18.40 21.39
CA LEU A 189 -6.17 19.39 21.14
C LEU A 189 -5.59 20.68 20.53
N ALA A 190 -4.46 21.18 21.05
CA ALA A 190 -3.79 22.36 20.51
C ALA A 190 -3.27 22.16 19.06
N ALA A 191 -2.81 20.95 18.71
CA ALA A 191 -2.37 20.61 17.37
C ALA A 191 -3.52 20.51 16.36
N ILE A 192 -4.70 20.03 16.80
CA ILE A 192 -5.91 19.96 15.96
C ILE A 192 -6.50 21.35 15.71
N ASP A 193 -6.41 22.26 16.68
CA ASP A 193 -6.95 23.63 16.57
C ASP A 193 -6.11 24.57 15.67
N GLY A 194 -5.07 24.05 15.00
CA GLY A 194 -4.27 24.81 14.03
C GLY A 194 -3.46 25.96 14.66
N ASN A 195 -3.25 25.92 15.97
CA ASN A 195 -2.56 26.95 16.73
C ASN A 195 -1.19 26.41 17.15
N PRO A 196 -0.13 26.57 16.32
CA PRO A 196 1.22 26.17 16.71
C PRO A 196 1.67 27.09 17.85
N THR A 197 1.45 26.66 19.09
CA THR A 197 2.00 27.35 20.25
C THR A 197 3.53 27.17 20.25
N PRO A 198 4.28 28.17 20.76
CA PRO A 198 5.73 28.26 20.62
C PRO A 198 6.42 27.06 21.29
N PRO A 199 7.66 26.75 20.89
CA PRO A 199 8.08 25.41 20.60
C PRO A 199 7.95 24.52 21.84
N LEU A 200 7.42 23.32 21.59
CA LEU A 200 7.37 22.20 22.54
C LEU A 200 8.72 21.94 23.22
N THR A 201 9.84 22.50 22.75
CA THR A 201 11.13 22.49 23.44
C THR A 201 11.14 23.19 24.81
N GLN A 202 10.34 24.24 25.07
CA GLN A 202 10.32 24.87 26.40
C GLN A 202 9.39 24.15 27.40
N GLN A 203 8.25 23.62 26.94
CA GLN A 203 7.38 22.80 27.79
C GLN A 203 7.90 21.37 27.95
N ALA A 204 8.49 20.76 26.91
CA ALA A 204 9.21 19.49 27.05
C ALA A 204 10.46 19.63 27.93
N ALA A 205 11.12 20.79 27.98
CA ALA A 205 12.18 21.05 28.96
C ALA A 205 11.64 21.14 30.40
N GLN A 206 10.37 21.52 30.61
CA GLN A 206 9.70 21.45 31.91
C GLN A 206 9.22 20.03 32.24
N ILE A 207 8.84 19.23 31.24
CA ILE A 207 8.47 17.80 31.39
C ILE A 207 9.72 16.90 31.54
N ALA A 208 10.89 17.32 31.04
CA ALA A 208 12.17 16.68 31.33
C ALA A 208 12.68 16.95 32.76
N ALA A 209 12.01 17.83 33.51
CA ALA A 209 12.30 18.14 34.90
C ALA A 209 11.40 17.34 35.86
N PHE A 210 11.13 16.07 35.57
CA PHE A 210 10.56 15.14 36.55
C PHE A 210 11.64 14.15 36.97
N THR A 211 11.91 14.08 38.27
CA THR A 211 12.80 13.06 38.84
C THR A 211 11.95 12.01 39.52
N LEU A 212 12.29 10.74 39.30
CA LEU A 212 11.74 9.64 40.08
C LEU A 212 12.17 9.84 41.53
N ASP A 213 11.19 9.93 42.44
CA ASP A 213 11.46 9.79 43.85
C ASP A 213 11.82 8.32 44.18
N PRO A 214 12.36 8.01 45.37
CA PRO A 214 12.73 6.64 45.73
C PRO A 214 11.54 5.66 45.84
N THR A 215 10.30 6.14 45.72
CA THR A 215 9.07 5.33 45.65
C THR A 215 8.59 5.08 44.21
N GLY A 216 9.28 5.65 43.21
CA GLY A 216 8.92 5.52 41.80
C GLY A 216 7.85 6.51 41.33
N THR A 217 7.57 7.54 42.12
CA THR A 217 6.59 8.58 41.78
C THR A 217 7.28 9.73 41.06
N LEU A 218 6.72 10.17 39.92
CA LEU A 218 7.25 11.33 39.18
C LEU A 218 6.85 12.61 39.90
N LEU A 219 7.86 13.33 40.44
CA LEU A 219 7.67 14.64 41.05
C LEU A 219 8.28 15.75 40.20
N PRO A 220 7.58 16.90 40.05
CA PRO A 220 8.16 18.07 39.41
C PRO A 220 9.38 18.57 40.20
N THR A 221 10.48 18.84 39.52
CA THR A 221 11.78 19.19 40.14
C THR A 221 11.73 20.47 40.99
N TYR A 222 10.74 21.33 40.77
CA TYR A 222 10.52 22.56 41.54
C TYR A 222 9.87 22.36 42.93
N LEU A 223 9.45 21.13 43.29
CA LEU A 223 8.93 20.81 44.63
C LEU A 223 10.00 20.30 45.63
N LYS A 224 11.27 20.21 45.21
CA LYS A 224 12.40 19.96 46.12
C LYS A 224 13.00 21.30 46.58
N GLN A 225 12.33 21.96 47.51
CA GLN A 225 12.96 22.96 48.39
C GLN A 225 12.60 22.66 49.83
#